data_AF-D7C4U5-F1
#
_entry.id   AF-D7C4U5-F1
#
_cell.length_a   1.000
_cell.length_b   1.000
_cell.length_c   1.000
_cell.angle_alpha   90.00
_cell.angle_beta   90.00
_cell.angle_gamma   90.00
#
_symmetry.space_group_name_H-M   'P 1'
#
loop_
_entity.id
_entity.type
_entity.pdbx_description
1 polymer ?
#
loop_
_entity_poly.entity_id
_entity_poly.type
_entity_poly.pdbx_seq_one_letter_code
_entity_poly.pdbx_strand_id
1 'polypeptide(L)'
;MTPAKLRHIDPLEAVEHLFALWLPRRRLALVGGEAPASYEEKWTTAPSLAEVSDYGAFPSTFAGPDGERHPVAVERFDIEDPDETSSGPLHASWGLPDEGAEQAFAFVSEFLADAAESDRRGRALAGYLAGHLAADGTDLLRITVAAEPNGPALDDELHLLVRSHDRTTRLALADAKAAPATPDANDTPEYRIACVTSLLSEFLQINNTDAVTFEVTFGTHDVDLNVADPDAAFRTGWAGDEDWLIAKEGDDETDDVLWALDAATLKAALTESERNMVAAARAQTLVWEFDSTTPEIPGDELVSWLARDLLETILTKITGAPGTPPTLAYAKNLPLESVLSGEADSCLLLVGAGRTALIHISG
;
A
#
# COMPACT_ATOMS: atom_id res chain seq x y z
N MET A 1 18.05 -14.24 -15.02
CA MET A 1 16.67 -13.96 -15.50
C MET A 1 16.62 -12.61 -16.23
N THR A 2 15.49 -12.13 -16.78
CA THR A 2 15.37 -10.71 -17.20
C THR A 2 14.59 -9.98 -16.11
N PRO A 3 15.19 -9.04 -15.37
CA PRO A 3 14.46 -8.27 -14.37
C PRO A 3 13.41 -7.45 -15.11
N ALA A 4 12.14 -7.69 -14.79
CA ALA A 4 11.10 -6.74 -15.18
C ALA A 4 11.38 -5.47 -14.38
N LYS A 5 11.79 -4.40 -15.06
CA LYS A 5 11.96 -3.10 -14.40
C LYS A 5 10.56 -2.68 -13.95
N LEU A 6 10.28 -2.83 -12.66
CA LEU A 6 8.99 -2.44 -12.09
C LEU A 6 8.80 -0.96 -12.41
N ARG A 7 7.66 -0.64 -13.02
CA ARG A 7 7.24 0.75 -13.25
C ARG A 7 7.24 1.44 -11.89
N HIS A 8 7.80 2.64 -11.80
CA HIS A 8 7.62 3.46 -10.61
C HIS A 8 6.13 3.80 -10.49
N ILE A 9 5.50 3.33 -9.42
CA ILE A 9 4.09 3.56 -9.12
C ILE A 9 4.02 4.63 -8.04
N ASP A 10 3.23 5.67 -8.31
CA ASP A 10 2.96 6.70 -7.31
C ASP A 10 2.14 6.09 -6.14
N PRO A 11 2.42 6.46 -4.87
CA PRO A 11 1.69 5.91 -3.72
C PRO A 11 0.17 6.04 -3.84
N LEU A 12 -0.37 7.12 -4.43
CA LEU A 12 -1.81 7.27 -4.62
C LEU A 12 -2.35 6.32 -5.71
N GLU A 13 -1.61 6.13 -6.81
CA GLU A 13 -1.93 5.11 -7.84
C GLU A 13 -1.95 3.71 -7.21
N ALA A 14 -1.01 3.41 -6.30
CA ALA A 14 -0.96 2.14 -5.59
C ALA A 14 -2.18 1.96 -4.65
N VAL A 15 -2.55 3.00 -3.89
CA VAL A 15 -3.73 2.96 -3.01
C VAL A 15 -5.00 2.74 -3.80
N GLU A 16 -5.22 3.46 -4.91
CA GLU A 16 -6.41 3.29 -5.75
C GLU A 16 -6.55 1.84 -6.22
N HIS A 17 -5.45 1.26 -6.71
CA HIS A 17 -5.44 -0.11 -7.18
C HIS A 17 -5.76 -1.12 -6.05
N LEU A 18 -5.08 -1.00 -4.90
CA LEU A 18 -5.33 -1.90 -3.77
C LEU A 18 -6.72 -1.70 -3.17
N PHE A 19 -7.24 -0.47 -3.16
CA PHE A 19 -8.60 -0.18 -2.72
C PHE A 19 -9.62 -0.91 -3.60
N ALA A 20 -9.47 -0.86 -4.92
CA ALA A 20 -10.36 -1.58 -5.83
C ALA A 20 -10.29 -3.11 -5.64
N LEU A 21 -9.11 -3.66 -5.32
CA LEU A 21 -8.93 -5.09 -5.05
C LEU A 21 -9.52 -5.51 -3.70
N TRP A 22 -9.33 -4.70 -2.66
CA TRP A 22 -9.67 -5.08 -1.28
C TRP A 22 -11.09 -4.68 -0.89
N LEU A 23 -11.64 -3.67 -1.55
CA LEU A 23 -12.99 -3.14 -1.37
C LEU A 23 -13.76 -3.14 -2.70
N PRO A 24 -13.99 -4.30 -3.35
CA PRO A 24 -14.57 -4.36 -4.70
C PRO A 24 -16.01 -3.85 -4.80
N ARG A 25 -16.70 -3.65 -3.66
CA ARG A 25 -18.03 -3.04 -3.58
C ARG A 25 -17.99 -1.51 -3.52
N ARG A 26 -16.80 -0.92 -3.42
CA ARG A 26 -16.58 0.52 -3.33
C ARG A 26 -15.73 0.97 -4.51
N ARG A 27 -15.94 2.20 -4.94
CA ARG A 27 -15.13 2.86 -5.96
C ARG A 27 -14.41 4.03 -5.30
N LEU A 28 -13.09 4.06 -5.43
CA LEU A 28 -12.26 5.21 -5.09
C LEU A 28 -11.80 5.88 -6.38
N ALA A 29 -11.78 7.21 -6.37
CA ALA A 29 -11.09 8.02 -7.36
C ALA A 29 -10.39 9.19 -6.68
N LEU A 30 -9.13 9.38 -7.02
CA LEU A 30 -8.26 10.48 -6.63
C LEU A 30 -7.93 11.28 -7.88
N VAL A 31 -8.20 12.58 -7.80
CA VAL A 31 -7.92 13.50 -8.90
C VAL A 31 -7.08 14.63 -8.35
N GLY A 32 -5.83 14.68 -8.79
CA GLY A 32 -4.94 15.82 -8.56
C GLY A 32 -5.26 16.98 -9.50
N GLY A 33 -5.11 18.19 -9.00
CA GLY A 33 -5.19 19.45 -9.73
C GLY A 33 -4.10 20.41 -9.27
N GLU A 34 -3.90 21.48 -10.04
CA GLU A 34 -3.03 22.59 -9.65
C GLU A 34 -3.84 23.61 -8.85
N ALA A 35 -3.32 24.02 -7.70
CA ALA A 35 -3.86 25.19 -7.02
C ALA A 35 -3.35 26.45 -7.74
N PRO A 36 -4.22 27.42 -8.11
CA PRO A 36 -3.79 28.67 -8.70
C PRO A 36 -2.85 29.41 -7.75
N ALA A 37 -1.65 29.77 -8.24
CA ALA A 37 -0.63 30.41 -7.43
C ALA A 37 -1.06 31.81 -6.96
N SER A 38 -0.73 32.11 -5.68
CA SER A 38 -0.70 33.42 -4.98
C SER A 38 -1.71 33.69 -3.84
N TYR A 39 -2.33 32.68 -3.22
CA TYR A 39 -3.14 32.91 -2.03
C TYR A 39 -2.54 32.20 -0.81
N GLU A 40 -1.87 32.97 0.04
CA GLU A 40 -1.31 32.53 1.33
C GLU A 40 -2.38 32.39 2.43
N GLU A 41 -3.63 32.80 2.18
CA GLU A 41 -4.69 32.80 3.18
C GLU A 41 -5.52 31.50 3.13
N LYS A 42 -5.41 30.70 4.20
CA LYS A 42 -6.37 29.64 4.55
C LYS A 42 -7.78 30.23 4.44
N TRP A 43 -8.77 29.45 3.97
CA TRP A 43 -10.14 29.95 4.05
C TRP A 43 -10.50 30.22 5.51
N THR A 44 -11.43 31.11 5.80
CA THR A 44 -11.89 31.33 7.20
C THR A 44 -13.36 30.95 7.37
N THR A 45 -14.04 30.74 6.24
CA THR A 45 -15.43 30.31 6.13
C THR A 45 -15.56 29.37 4.94
N ALA A 46 -16.65 28.61 4.85
CA ALA A 46 -16.88 27.74 3.70
C ALA A 46 -16.98 28.57 2.41
N PRO A 47 -16.18 28.24 1.37
CA PRO A 47 -16.25 28.94 0.09
C PRO A 47 -17.56 28.62 -0.63
N SER A 48 -17.99 29.53 -1.51
CA SER A 48 -19.09 29.27 -2.44
C SER A 48 -18.70 28.23 -3.50
N LEU A 49 -19.70 27.62 -4.14
CA LEU A 49 -19.48 26.63 -5.21
C LEU A 49 -18.68 27.21 -6.40
N ALA A 50 -18.90 28.49 -6.72
CA ALA A 50 -18.15 29.20 -7.74
C ALA A 50 -16.69 29.33 -7.34
N GLU A 51 -16.42 29.71 -6.08
CA GLU A 51 -15.06 29.78 -5.54
C GLU A 51 -14.38 28.41 -5.53
N VAL A 52 -15.08 27.31 -5.20
CA VAL A 52 -14.48 25.96 -5.28
C VAL A 52 -14.04 25.61 -6.70
N SER A 53 -14.87 25.93 -7.71
CA SER A 53 -14.54 25.63 -9.11
C SER A 53 -13.39 26.50 -9.63
N ASP A 54 -13.47 27.81 -9.38
CA ASP A 54 -12.48 28.79 -9.84
C ASP A 54 -11.13 28.62 -9.12
N TYR A 55 -11.17 28.33 -7.82
CA TYR A 55 -9.99 28.25 -6.97
C TYR A 55 -9.37 26.85 -6.97
N GLY A 56 -10.16 25.78 -7.07
CA GLY A 56 -9.60 24.42 -7.06
C GLY A 56 -9.09 23.95 -8.43
N ALA A 57 -9.29 24.76 -9.48
CA ALA A 57 -9.14 24.36 -10.88
C ALA A 57 -9.94 23.09 -11.24
N PHE A 58 -11.01 22.80 -10.50
CA PHE A 58 -11.86 21.65 -10.77
C PHE A 58 -12.92 22.00 -11.83
N PRO A 59 -13.31 21.02 -12.65
CA PRO A 59 -14.44 21.21 -13.53
C PRO A 59 -15.71 21.53 -12.72
N SER A 60 -16.60 22.34 -13.30
CA SER A 60 -17.90 22.72 -12.72
C SER A 60 -18.79 21.52 -12.39
N THR A 61 -18.42 20.35 -12.89
CA THR A 61 -19.02 19.06 -12.60
C THR A 61 -17.93 18.03 -12.32
N PHE A 62 -18.22 17.08 -11.44
CA PHE A 62 -17.32 15.97 -11.17
C PHE A 62 -17.74 14.73 -11.94
N ALA A 63 -16.77 13.88 -12.27
CA ALA A 63 -17.08 12.54 -12.74
C ALA A 63 -17.63 11.70 -11.57
N GLY A 64 -18.80 11.09 -11.75
CA GLY A 64 -19.39 10.11 -10.86
C GLY A 64 -19.66 8.76 -11.55
N PRO A 65 -20.12 7.76 -10.80
CA PRO A 65 -20.46 6.43 -11.32
C PRO A 65 -21.46 6.44 -12.49
N ASP A 66 -22.43 7.36 -12.47
CA ASP A 66 -23.54 7.42 -13.44
C ASP A 66 -23.51 8.64 -14.35
N GLY A 67 -22.33 9.21 -14.55
CA GLY A 67 -22.14 10.44 -15.31
C GLY A 67 -21.74 11.59 -14.42
N GLU A 68 -22.11 12.80 -14.82
CA GLU A 68 -21.68 14.01 -14.13
C GLU A 68 -22.34 14.15 -12.74
N ARG A 69 -21.64 14.83 -11.86
CA ARG A 69 -22.06 15.19 -10.51
C ARG A 69 -21.95 16.69 -10.36
N HIS A 70 -23.03 17.30 -9.90
CA HIS A 70 -23.13 18.75 -9.74
C HIS A 70 -22.96 19.09 -8.26
N PRO A 71 -21.91 19.83 -7.87
CA PRO A 71 -21.78 20.35 -6.52
C PRO A 71 -23.01 21.20 -6.14
N VAL A 72 -23.59 20.94 -4.97
CA VAL A 72 -24.79 21.65 -4.45
C VAL A 72 -24.59 22.28 -3.08
N ALA A 73 -23.64 21.79 -2.28
CA ALA A 73 -23.25 22.40 -1.02
C ALA A 73 -21.77 22.12 -0.71
N VAL A 74 -21.18 22.97 0.13
CA VAL A 74 -19.79 22.89 0.56
C VAL A 74 -19.73 23.15 2.05
N GLU A 75 -19.06 22.26 2.76
CA GLU A 75 -18.68 22.45 4.16
C GLU A 75 -17.15 22.54 4.24
N ARG A 76 -16.65 23.39 5.15
CA ARG A 76 -15.22 23.58 5.39
C ARG A 76 -14.87 23.05 6.78
N PHE A 77 -13.75 22.37 6.84
CA PHE A 77 -13.11 21.89 8.06
C PHE A 77 -11.67 22.40 8.07
N ASP A 78 -11.22 22.82 9.25
CA ASP A 78 -9.83 23.20 9.46
C ASP A 78 -8.97 21.92 9.43
N ILE A 79 -7.80 22.01 8.81
CA ILE A 79 -6.73 21.03 8.97
C ILE A 79 -5.73 21.70 9.91
N GLU A 80 -5.56 21.11 11.09
CA GLU A 80 -4.53 21.54 12.02
C GLU A 80 -3.17 21.15 11.44
N ASP A 81 -2.20 22.06 11.53
CA ASP A 81 -0.85 21.77 11.03
C ASP A 81 -0.34 20.56 11.82
N PRO A 82 0.09 19.46 11.17
CA PRO A 82 0.57 18.30 11.88
C PRO A 82 1.74 18.72 12.77
N ASP A 83 1.85 18.12 13.95
CA ASP A 83 3.09 18.24 14.73
C ASP A 83 4.26 17.86 13.80
N GLU A 84 5.32 18.67 13.76
CA GLU A 84 6.51 18.50 12.89
C GLU A 84 7.17 17.11 13.03
N THR A 85 6.71 16.32 14.00
CA THR A 85 7.17 14.99 14.37
C THR A 85 6.23 13.82 13.99
N SER A 86 5.05 14.08 13.40
CA SER A 86 4.04 13.07 13.05
C SER A 86 4.17 12.56 11.61
N SER A 87 4.16 11.23 11.42
CA SER A 87 3.90 10.62 10.09
C SER A 87 2.39 10.40 9.94
N GLY A 88 1.66 11.47 9.60
CA GLY A 88 0.19 11.47 9.51
C GLY A 88 -0.44 10.28 8.76
N PRO A 89 0.05 9.89 7.55
CA PRO A 89 -0.48 8.73 6.82
C PRO A 89 -0.30 7.39 7.55
N LEU A 90 0.84 7.19 8.22
CA LEU A 90 1.12 5.96 8.94
C LEU A 90 0.22 5.82 10.17
N HIS A 91 0.11 6.88 10.97
CA HIS A 91 -0.74 6.92 12.17
C HIS A 91 -2.21 6.70 11.83
N ALA A 92 -2.72 7.42 10.84
CA ALA A 92 -4.10 7.26 10.38
C ALA A 92 -4.37 5.84 9.86
N SER A 93 -3.39 5.18 9.21
CA SER A 93 -3.51 3.79 8.75
C SER A 93 -3.71 2.76 9.88
N TRP A 94 -3.36 3.13 11.13
CA TRP A 94 -3.58 2.30 12.32
C TRP A 94 -4.89 2.64 13.05
N GLY A 95 -5.69 3.54 12.48
CA GLY A 95 -6.92 4.04 13.08
C GLY A 95 -6.70 5.11 14.15
N LEU A 96 -5.51 5.71 14.19
CA LEU A 96 -5.14 6.76 15.14
C LEU A 96 -4.66 8.00 14.37
N PRO A 97 -5.53 8.67 13.60
CA PRO A 97 -5.13 9.90 12.90
C PRO A 97 -4.65 10.96 13.90
N ASP A 98 -3.72 11.81 13.47
CA ASP A 98 -3.41 13.06 14.19
C ASP A 98 -4.52 14.11 13.97
N GLU A 99 -4.42 15.24 14.67
CA GLU A 99 -5.40 16.33 14.62
C GLU A 99 -5.63 16.84 13.18
N GLY A 100 -4.59 16.82 12.34
CA GLY A 100 -4.69 17.21 10.92
C GLY A 100 -5.50 16.22 10.08
N ALA A 101 -5.35 14.91 10.31
CA ALA A 101 -6.04 13.86 9.56
C ALA A 101 -7.38 13.41 10.15
N GLU A 102 -7.70 13.77 11.40
CA GLU A 102 -8.84 13.23 12.15
C GLU A 102 -10.18 13.39 11.41
N GLN A 103 -10.43 14.59 10.89
CA GLN A 103 -11.70 14.89 10.23
C GLN A 103 -11.87 14.15 8.89
N ALA A 104 -10.81 14.08 8.09
CA ALA A 104 -10.81 13.31 6.84
C ALA A 104 -11.00 11.81 7.13
N PHE A 105 -10.30 11.30 8.15
CA PHE A 105 -10.39 9.92 8.59
C PHE A 105 -11.81 9.58 9.05
N ALA A 106 -12.45 10.45 9.83
CA ALA A 106 -13.82 10.28 10.30
C ALA A 106 -14.80 10.16 9.12
N PHE A 107 -14.73 11.05 8.12
CA PHE A 107 -15.62 10.99 6.96
C PHE A 107 -15.43 9.72 6.14
N VAL A 108 -14.18 9.35 5.84
CA VAL A 108 -13.90 8.15 5.05
C VAL A 108 -14.33 6.89 5.82
N SER A 109 -14.03 6.82 7.11
CA SER A 109 -14.39 5.67 7.96
C SER A 109 -15.90 5.53 8.13
N GLU A 110 -16.62 6.64 8.34
CA GLU A 110 -18.09 6.65 8.42
C GLU A 110 -18.71 6.13 7.12
N PHE A 111 -18.24 6.61 5.97
CA PHE A 111 -18.74 6.16 4.66
C PHE A 111 -18.52 4.65 4.43
N LEU A 112 -17.43 4.11 4.96
CA LEU A 112 -17.07 2.70 4.82
C LEU A 112 -17.70 1.78 5.87
N ALA A 113 -18.32 2.31 6.93
CA ALA A 113 -18.79 1.55 8.10
C ALA A 113 -19.80 0.44 7.77
N ASP A 114 -20.60 0.58 6.72
CA ASP A 114 -21.60 -0.42 6.31
C ASP A 114 -21.01 -1.63 5.54
N ALA A 115 -19.70 -1.64 5.26
CA ALA A 115 -19.04 -2.71 4.51
C ALA A 115 -18.58 -3.87 5.42
N ALA A 116 -19.55 -4.60 6.01
CA ALA A 116 -19.37 -5.60 7.06
C ALA A 116 -18.46 -6.83 6.76
N GLU A 117 -17.92 -6.99 5.54
CA GLU A 117 -17.08 -8.15 5.17
C GLU A 117 -15.62 -7.77 4.79
N SER A 118 -15.32 -6.48 4.63
CA SER A 118 -14.03 -5.94 4.11
C SER A 118 -13.32 -5.01 5.11
N ASP A 119 -13.54 -5.31 6.38
CA ASP A 119 -13.80 -4.28 7.38
C ASP A 119 -12.52 -3.64 7.96
N ARG A 120 -11.38 -4.31 7.96
CA ARG A 120 -10.16 -3.79 8.65
C ARG A 120 -9.08 -3.37 7.69
N ARG A 121 -8.83 -4.20 6.69
CA ARG A 121 -7.87 -3.95 5.61
C ARG A 121 -8.24 -2.68 4.82
N GLY A 122 -9.53 -2.55 4.49
CA GLY A 122 -10.08 -1.36 3.84
C GLY A 122 -10.00 -0.11 4.73
N ARG A 123 -10.25 -0.26 6.04
CA ARG A 123 -10.07 0.82 7.02
C ARG A 123 -8.62 1.26 7.15
N ALA A 124 -7.65 0.34 7.10
CA ALA A 124 -6.22 0.69 7.13
C ALA A 124 -5.79 1.49 5.89
N LEU A 125 -6.25 1.09 4.68
CA LEU A 125 -6.03 1.88 3.46
C LEU A 125 -6.73 3.24 3.50
N ALA A 126 -7.97 3.27 3.98
CA ALA A 126 -8.72 4.51 4.18
C ALA A 126 -8.03 5.46 5.15
N GLY A 127 -7.47 4.90 6.23
CA GLY A 127 -6.61 5.59 7.18
C GLY A 127 -5.40 6.21 6.51
N TYR A 128 -4.62 5.41 5.81
CA TYR A 128 -3.48 5.90 5.05
C TYR A 128 -3.87 7.02 4.08
N LEU A 129 -4.96 6.83 3.34
CA LEU A 129 -5.45 7.82 2.39
C LEU A 129 -5.88 9.13 3.07
N ALA A 130 -6.59 9.07 4.19
CA ALA A 130 -6.99 10.24 4.94
C ALA A 130 -5.77 11.02 5.46
N GLY A 131 -4.78 10.32 6.01
CA GLY A 131 -3.55 10.97 6.46
C GLY A 131 -2.72 11.53 5.30
N HIS A 132 -2.67 10.86 4.16
CA HIS A 132 -1.96 11.36 2.97
C HIS A 132 -2.66 12.57 2.36
N LEU A 133 -3.99 12.60 2.37
CA LEU A 133 -4.75 13.78 1.98
C LEU A 133 -4.46 14.98 2.89
N ALA A 134 -4.32 14.76 4.20
CA ALA A 134 -4.15 15.83 5.19
C ALA A 134 -2.70 16.32 5.37
N ALA A 135 -1.69 15.50 5.05
CA ALA A 135 -0.28 15.75 5.38
C ALA A 135 0.27 17.13 4.95
N ASP A 136 -0.19 17.66 3.82
CA ASP A 136 0.15 19.01 3.32
C ASP A 136 -1.09 19.90 3.15
N GLY A 137 -2.22 19.48 3.73
CA GLY A 137 -3.50 20.11 3.59
C GLY A 137 -3.59 21.40 4.40
N THR A 138 -4.05 22.46 3.76
CA THR A 138 -4.40 23.74 4.40
C THR A 138 -5.89 23.81 4.73
N ASP A 139 -6.73 23.19 3.90
CA ASP A 139 -8.18 23.20 4.03
C ASP A 139 -8.76 21.88 3.55
N LEU A 140 -9.69 21.32 4.34
CA LEU A 140 -10.51 20.18 3.97
C LEU A 140 -11.93 20.67 3.67
N LEU A 141 -12.42 20.40 2.46
CA LEU A 141 -13.81 20.61 2.11
C LEU A 141 -14.53 19.28 1.96
N ARG A 142 -15.75 19.21 2.51
CA ARG A 142 -16.72 18.18 2.15
C ARG A 142 -17.68 18.79 1.12
N ILE A 143 -17.82 18.12 -0.02
CA ILE A 143 -18.66 18.60 -1.11
C ILE A 143 -19.87 17.68 -1.25
N THR A 144 -21.06 18.24 -1.09
CA THR A 144 -22.31 17.53 -1.39
C THR A 144 -22.60 17.68 -2.88
N VAL A 145 -22.94 16.57 -3.54
CA VAL A 145 -23.22 16.53 -4.97
C VAL A 145 -24.65 16.06 -5.27
N ALA A 146 -25.14 16.41 -6.46
CA ALA A 146 -26.41 15.95 -7.02
C ALA A 146 -26.20 15.37 -8.43
N ALA A 147 -27.11 14.50 -8.88
CA ALA A 147 -27.08 13.94 -10.24
C ALA A 147 -27.48 14.96 -11.32
N GLU A 148 -28.23 16.00 -10.95
CA GLU A 148 -28.67 17.08 -11.84
C GLU A 148 -28.40 18.46 -11.19
N PRO A 149 -28.23 19.54 -11.96
CA PRO A 149 -28.04 20.88 -11.42
C PRO A 149 -29.20 21.29 -10.51
N ASN A 150 -28.90 21.68 -9.26
CA ASN A 150 -29.89 22.02 -8.22
C ASN A 150 -30.84 20.86 -7.85
N GLY A 151 -30.48 19.62 -8.17
CA GLY A 151 -31.20 18.43 -7.75
C GLY A 151 -31.02 18.11 -6.26
N PRO A 152 -31.68 17.05 -5.76
CA PRO A 152 -31.47 16.57 -4.40
C PRO A 152 -30.03 16.07 -4.21
N ALA A 153 -29.52 16.20 -2.99
CA ALA A 153 -28.22 15.65 -2.61
C ALA A 153 -28.21 14.11 -2.73
N LEU A 154 -27.06 13.59 -3.15
CA LEU A 154 -26.75 12.15 -3.11
C LEU A 154 -26.12 11.82 -1.75
N ASP A 155 -26.65 10.80 -1.09
CA ASP A 155 -26.18 10.32 0.22
C ASP A 155 -25.26 9.10 0.09
N ASP A 156 -25.13 8.52 -1.11
CA ASP A 156 -24.36 7.32 -1.45
C ASP A 156 -22.96 7.64 -2.02
N GLU A 157 -22.53 8.90 -1.94
CA GLU A 157 -21.21 9.33 -2.39
C GLU A 157 -20.55 10.29 -1.38
N LEU A 158 -19.26 10.09 -1.12
CA LEU A 158 -18.43 11.01 -0.35
C LEU A 158 -17.45 11.71 -1.30
N HIS A 159 -17.50 13.04 -1.33
CA HIS A 159 -16.52 13.86 -2.05
C HIS A 159 -15.79 14.75 -1.06
N LEU A 160 -14.49 14.52 -0.94
CA LEU A 160 -13.58 15.37 -0.17
C LEU A 160 -12.67 16.11 -1.13
N LEU A 161 -12.37 17.36 -0.79
CA LEU A 161 -11.39 18.15 -1.49
C LEU A 161 -10.39 18.69 -0.46
N VAL A 162 -9.12 18.35 -0.64
CA VAL A 162 -8.03 18.96 0.12
C VAL A 162 -7.24 19.88 -0.78
N ARG A 163 -6.89 21.03 -0.22
CA ARG A 163 -6.01 22.02 -0.83
C ARG A 163 -4.68 22.06 -0.09
N SER A 164 -3.57 21.99 -0.80
CA SER A 164 -2.23 22.35 -0.30
C SER A 164 -1.75 23.67 -0.92
N HIS A 165 -0.49 24.03 -0.69
CA HIS A 165 0.08 25.29 -1.18
C HIS A 165 0.01 25.44 -2.71
N ASP A 166 0.35 24.38 -3.46
CA ASP A 166 0.45 24.41 -4.93
C ASP A 166 -0.46 23.38 -5.61
N ARG A 167 -1.17 22.54 -4.85
CA ARG A 167 -1.98 21.44 -5.39
C ARG A 167 -3.35 21.36 -4.74
N THR A 168 -4.23 20.68 -5.46
CA THR A 168 -5.50 20.24 -4.93
C THR A 168 -5.64 18.73 -5.16
N THR A 169 -6.24 18.04 -4.20
CA THR A 169 -6.52 16.61 -4.30
C THR A 169 -7.97 16.38 -3.96
N ARG A 170 -8.72 15.88 -4.94
CA ARG A 170 -10.11 15.47 -4.75
C ARG A 170 -10.19 13.96 -4.57
N LEU A 171 -10.79 13.53 -3.47
CA LEU A 171 -11.19 12.16 -3.22
C LEU A 171 -12.69 12.01 -3.49
N ALA A 172 -13.05 10.98 -4.24
CA ALA A 172 -14.43 10.56 -4.40
C ALA A 172 -14.55 9.07 -4.03
N LEU A 173 -15.49 8.78 -3.12
CA LEU A 173 -15.89 7.43 -2.75
C LEU A 173 -17.37 7.24 -3.08
N ALA A 174 -17.69 6.09 -3.66
CA ALA A 174 -19.06 5.73 -4.02
C ALA A 174 -19.23 4.21 -3.96
N ASP A 175 -20.48 3.74 -3.98
CA ASP A 175 -20.74 2.32 -4.22
C ASP A 175 -20.32 1.94 -5.65
N ALA A 176 -19.56 0.85 -5.75
CA ALA A 176 -19.30 0.23 -7.04
C ALA A 176 -20.60 -0.42 -7.52
N LYS A 177 -21.16 0.05 -8.64
CA LYS A 177 -22.23 -0.70 -9.30
C LYS A 177 -21.72 -2.10 -9.60
N ALA A 178 -22.61 -3.09 -9.44
CA ALA A 178 -22.37 -4.47 -9.81
C ALA A 178 -22.22 -4.63 -11.35
N ALA A 179 -21.16 -4.06 -11.92
CA ALA A 179 -20.63 -4.48 -13.21
C ALA A 179 -19.80 -5.75 -12.95
N PRO A 180 -19.80 -6.74 -13.86
CA PRO A 180 -18.88 -7.86 -13.74
C PRO A 180 -17.48 -7.26 -13.69
N ALA A 181 -16.71 -7.60 -12.65
CA ALA A 181 -15.29 -7.30 -12.57
C ALA A 181 -14.61 -8.01 -13.74
N THR A 182 -14.62 -7.39 -14.92
CA THR A 182 -13.57 -7.65 -15.89
C THR A 182 -12.30 -7.19 -15.18
N PRO A 183 -11.35 -8.10 -14.91
CA PRO A 183 -10.04 -7.72 -14.42
C PRO A 183 -9.56 -6.59 -15.32
N ASP A 184 -9.16 -5.47 -14.71
CA ASP A 184 -8.51 -4.42 -15.47
C ASP A 184 -7.36 -5.09 -16.26
N ALA A 185 -7.16 -4.70 -17.53
CA ALA A 185 -6.11 -5.31 -18.35
C ALA A 185 -4.71 -5.14 -17.73
N ASN A 186 -4.60 -4.24 -16.74
CA ASN A 186 -3.42 -3.96 -15.93
C ASN A 186 -3.33 -4.76 -14.61
N ASP A 187 -4.36 -5.51 -14.20
CA ASP A 187 -4.37 -6.33 -12.97
C ASP A 187 -3.52 -7.60 -13.15
N THR A 188 -2.22 -7.39 -13.28
CA THR A 188 -1.21 -8.44 -13.33
C THR A 188 -0.56 -8.59 -11.97
N PRO A 189 -0.11 -9.80 -11.58
CA PRO A 189 0.64 -10.00 -10.35
C PRO A 189 1.84 -9.05 -10.22
N GLU A 190 2.51 -8.76 -11.34
CA GLU A 190 3.62 -7.82 -11.42
C GLU A 190 3.21 -6.38 -11.07
N TYR A 191 2.07 -5.91 -11.56
CA TYR A 191 1.55 -4.59 -11.22
C TYR A 191 1.13 -4.51 -9.75
N ARG A 192 0.44 -5.53 -9.23
CA ARG A 192 0.08 -5.62 -7.80
C ARG A 192 1.32 -5.61 -6.91
N ILE A 193 2.37 -6.36 -7.26
CA ILE A 193 3.66 -6.32 -6.55
C ILE A 193 4.23 -4.90 -6.57
N ALA A 194 4.23 -4.21 -7.72
CA ALA A 194 4.71 -2.83 -7.80
C ALA A 194 3.92 -1.88 -6.86
N CYS A 195 2.58 -1.99 -6.83
CA CYS A 195 1.75 -1.19 -5.93
C CYS A 195 2.05 -1.48 -4.45
N VAL A 196 2.11 -2.76 -4.06
CA VAL A 196 2.35 -3.15 -2.67
C VAL A 196 3.74 -2.74 -2.20
N THR A 197 4.76 -2.96 -3.03
CA THR A 197 6.15 -2.62 -2.69
C THR A 197 6.36 -1.11 -2.63
N SER A 198 5.72 -0.32 -3.51
CA SER A 198 5.76 1.14 -3.44
C SER A 198 5.21 1.65 -2.11
N LEU A 199 4.08 1.10 -1.63
CA LEU A 199 3.55 1.48 -0.31
C LEU A 199 4.37 0.97 0.87
N LEU A 200 4.96 -0.23 0.77
CA LEU A 200 5.87 -0.71 1.82
C LEU A 200 7.09 0.19 1.95
N SER A 201 7.66 0.66 0.83
CA SER A 201 8.81 1.58 0.81
C SER A 201 8.51 2.95 1.45
N GLU A 202 7.25 3.41 1.43
CA GLU A 202 6.84 4.62 2.15
C GLU A 202 6.97 4.46 3.67
N PHE A 203 6.72 3.25 4.18
CA PHE A 203 6.69 2.95 5.61
C PHE A 203 7.98 2.34 6.15
N LEU A 204 8.87 1.87 5.29
CA LEU A 204 10.08 1.18 5.67
C LEU A 204 11.26 2.00 5.18
N GLN A 205 11.81 2.83 6.05
CA GLN A 205 12.94 3.70 5.78
C GLN A 205 14.08 3.42 6.75
N ILE A 206 15.29 3.44 6.23
CA ILE A 206 16.55 3.31 6.96
C ILE A 206 17.05 4.71 7.28
N ASN A 207 17.38 4.95 8.55
CA ASN A 207 17.84 6.25 9.04
C ASN A 207 16.92 7.43 8.64
N ASN A 208 15.62 7.20 8.49
CA ASN A 208 14.61 8.17 8.04
C ASN A 208 14.94 8.84 6.68
N THR A 209 15.70 8.17 5.82
CA THR A 209 16.19 8.76 4.56
C THR A 209 16.12 7.80 3.38
N ASP A 210 16.60 6.56 3.55
CA ASP A 210 16.69 5.60 2.46
C ASP A 210 15.52 4.62 2.54
N ALA A 211 14.69 4.54 1.51
CA ALA A 211 13.55 3.64 1.48
C ALA A 211 14.01 2.19 1.23
N VAL A 212 13.48 1.26 2.02
CA VAL A 212 13.66 -0.18 1.78
C VAL A 212 12.99 -0.54 0.47
N THR A 213 13.75 -1.12 -0.45
CA THR A 213 13.30 -1.51 -1.77
C THR A 213 13.10 -3.02 -1.87
N PHE A 214 12.10 -3.43 -2.63
CA PHE A 214 11.77 -4.83 -2.88
C PHE A 214 11.82 -5.09 -4.39
N GLU A 215 12.74 -5.94 -4.81
CA GLU A 215 12.86 -6.38 -6.20
C GLU A 215 12.43 -7.84 -6.32
N VAL A 216 11.40 -8.09 -7.14
CA VAL A 216 10.85 -9.44 -7.34
C VAL A 216 11.05 -9.87 -8.78
N THR A 217 11.80 -10.95 -8.97
CA THR A 217 12.04 -11.53 -10.30
C THR A 217 11.47 -12.94 -10.38
N PHE A 218 10.67 -13.19 -11.42
CA PHE A 218 10.13 -14.53 -11.70
C PHE A 218 10.97 -15.27 -12.73
N GLY A 219 11.13 -16.57 -12.52
CA GLY A 219 11.81 -17.48 -13.44
C GLY A 219 11.01 -18.75 -13.71
N THR A 220 11.45 -19.52 -14.70
CA THR A 220 10.97 -20.88 -14.97
C THR A 220 12.13 -21.86 -14.84
N HIS A 221 11.84 -23.11 -14.45
CA HIS A 221 12.83 -24.18 -14.41
C HIS A 221 12.24 -25.49 -14.93
N ASP A 222 13.10 -26.35 -15.47
CA ASP A 222 12.74 -27.68 -15.98
C ASP A 222 13.14 -28.82 -15.02
N VAL A 223 13.52 -28.49 -13.79
CA VAL A 223 13.88 -29.48 -12.76
C VAL A 223 12.63 -30.25 -12.31
N ASP A 224 12.69 -31.59 -12.39
CA ASP A 224 11.67 -32.46 -11.80
C ASP A 224 11.83 -32.52 -10.27
N LEU A 225 10.88 -31.90 -9.57
CA LEU A 225 10.81 -31.90 -8.11
C LEU A 225 9.98 -33.06 -7.55
N ASN A 226 9.35 -33.89 -8.39
CA ASN A 226 8.59 -35.07 -7.95
C ASN A 226 9.49 -36.30 -7.76
N VAL A 227 10.56 -36.11 -7.00
CA VAL A 227 11.59 -37.11 -6.71
C VAL A 227 11.74 -37.30 -5.21
N ALA A 228 12.53 -38.29 -4.79
CA ALA A 228 12.73 -38.59 -3.38
C ALA A 228 13.42 -37.44 -2.61
N ASP A 229 14.29 -36.69 -3.28
CA ASP A 229 15.02 -35.54 -2.72
C ASP A 229 14.92 -34.34 -3.67
N PRO A 230 13.86 -33.52 -3.55
CA PRO A 230 13.66 -32.35 -4.40
C PRO A 230 14.74 -31.28 -4.21
N ASP A 231 15.30 -31.13 -3.00
CA ASP A 231 16.37 -30.15 -2.73
C ASP A 231 17.64 -30.51 -3.50
N ALA A 232 18.08 -31.76 -3.42
CA ALA A 232 19.25 -32.22 -4.17
C ALA A 232 19.05 -32.11 -5.69
N ALA A 233 17.85 -32.43 -6.18
CA ALA A 233 17.52 -32.28 -7.60
C ALA A 233 17.57 -30.82 -8.05
N PHE A 234 17.00 -29.90 -7.27
CA PHE A 234 17.00 -28.47 -7.56
C PHE A 234 18.41 -27.87 -7.54
N ARG A 235 19.21 -28.16 -6.50
CA ARG A 235 20.62 -27.71 -6.40
C ARG A 235 21.48 -28.15 -7.58
N THR A 236 21.20 -29.32 -8.14
CA THR A 236 21.95 -29.88 -9.27
C THR A 236 21.46 -29.33 -10.61
N GLY A 237 20.15 -29.14 -10.75
CA GLY A 237 19.50 -28.82 -12.02
C GLY A 237 19.22 -27.34 -12.27
N TRP A 238 19.22 -26.51 -11.23
CA TRP A 238 19.02 -25.07 -11.36
C TRP A 238 20.36 -24.35 -11.56
N ALA A 239 20.48 -23.62 -12.66
CA ALA A 239 21.73 -22.93 -13.03
C ALA A 239 22.05 -21.69 -12.17
N GLY A 240 21.15 -21.33 -11.23
CA GLY A 240 21.24 -20.11 -10.44
C GLY A 240 20.72 -18.87 -11.17
N ASP A 241 20.72 -17.74 -10.46
CA ASP A 241 20.82 -16.41 -11.06
C ASP A 241 22.29 -15.96 -10.92
N GLU A 242 22.81 -15.15 -11.84
CA GLU A 242 24.26 -14.82 -11.89
C GLU A 242 24.83 -14.27 -10.57
N ASP A 243 23.95 -13.70 -9.73
CA ASP A 243 24.29 -13.03 -8.47
C ASP A 243 23.95 -13.83 -7.19
N TRP A 244 23.17 -14.93 -7.28
CA TRP A 244 22.72 -15.67 -6.09
C TRP A 244 22.82 -17.19 -6.27
N LEU A 245 23.70 -17.81 -5.48
CA LEU A 245 23.98 -19.25 -5.52
C LEU A 245 23.37 -19.98 -4.30
N ILE A 246 22.98 -21.24 -4.47
CA ILE A 246 22.57 -22.08 -3.33
C ILE A 246 23.82 -22.60 -2.61
N ALA A 247 23.82 -22.50 -1.27
CA ALA A 247 24.92 -22.92 -0.42
C ALA A 247 25.33 -24.38 -0.67
N LYS A 248 26.63 -24.65 -0.62
CA LYS A 248 27.27 -25.96 -0.75
C LYS A 248 28.00 -26.33 0.54
N GLU A 249 28.38 -27.61 0.63
CA GLU A 249 29.18 -28.08 1.75
C GLU A 249 30.53 -27.34 1.77
N GLY A 250 30.79 -26.61 2.86
CA GLY A 250 32.00 -25.82 3.06
C GLY A 250 31.83 -24.31 2.93
N ASP A 251 30.67 -23.84 2.46
CA ASP A 251 30.33 -22.42 2.48
C ASP A 251 30.07 -21.95 3.93
N ASP A 252 30.45 -20.71 4.22
CA ASP A 252 30.24 -20.03 5.50
C ASP A 252 28.98 -19.15 5.44
N GLU A 253 28.42 -18.82 6.60
CA GLU A 253 27.27 -17.91 6.73
C GLU A 253 27.55 -16.50 6.21
N THR A 254 28.84 -16.14 6.08
CA THR A 254 29.28 -14.85 5.51
C THR A 254 29.32 -14.84 3.98
N ASP A 255 29.23 -16.01 3.33
CA ASP A 255 29.24 -16.10 1.87
C ASP A 255 27.92 -15.58 1.26
N ASP A 256 27.99 -15.09 0.02
CA ASP A 256 26.83 -14.63 -0.76
C ASP A 256 26.03 -15.81 -1.34
N VAL A 257 25.52 -16.66 -0.43
CA VAL A 257 24.79 -17.89 -0.77
C VAL A 257 23.45 -18.00 -0.02
N LEU A 258 22.52 -18.72 -0.64
CA LEU A 258 21.19 -18.98 -0.12
C LEU A 258 21.13 -20.33 0.60
N TRP A 259 20.63 -20.32 1.83
CA TRP A 259 20.49 -21.49 2.68
C TRP A 259 19.08 -22.07 2.62
N ALA A 260 18.96 -23.40 2.52
CA ALA A 260 17.66 -24.06 2.47
C ALA A 260 16.87 -23.85 3.77
N LEU A 261 15.58 -23.53 3.63
CA LEU A 261 14.65 -23.41 4.74
C LEU A 261 13.59 -24.50 4.65
N ASP A 262 13.38 -25.23 5.75
CA ASP A 262 12.18 -26.04 5.88
C ASP A 262 10.93 -25.16 6.05
N ALA A 263 9.75 -25.76 5.88
CA ALA A 263 8.48 -25.02 5.94
C ALA A 263 8.22 -24.35 7.30
N ALA A 264 8.69 -24.92 8.42
CA ALA A 264 8.50 -24.36 9.75
C ALA A 264 9.42 -23.15 9.96
N THR A 265 10.67 -23.26 9.54
CA THR A 265 11.68 -22.20 9.59
C THR A 265 11.29 -21.05 8.68
N LEU A 266 10.86 -21.32 7.44
CA LEU A 266 10.32 -20.30 6.54
C LEU A 266 9.16 -19.55 7.18
N LYS A 267 8.17 -20.26 7.72
CA LYS A 267 7.02 -19.65 8.38
C LYS A 267 7.42 -18.78 9.57
N ALA A 268 8.35 -19.26 10.40
CA ALA A 268 8.85 -18.50 11.54
C ALA A 268 9.57 -17.23 11.08
N ALA A 269 10.47 -17.33 10.09
CA ALA A 269 11.22 -16.21 9.56
C ALA A 269 10.33 -15.14 8.91
N LEU A 270 9.31 -15.55 8.15
CA LEU A 270 8.32 -14.62 7.57
C LEU A 270 7.48 -13.94 8.64
N THR A 271 7.06 -14.68 9.68
CA THR A 271 6.31 -14.10 10.80
C THR A 271 7.15 -13.09 11.57
N GLU A 272 8.42 -13.40 11.81
CA GLU A 272 9.34 -12.47 12.49
C GLU A 272 9.63 -11.24 11.62
N SER A 273 9.81 -11.43 10.31
CA SER A 273 10.02 -10.32 9.37
C SER A 273 8.81 -9.38 9.34
N GLU A 274 7.59 -9.90 9.39
CA GLU A 274 6.37 -9.08 9.53
C GLU A 274 6.41 -8.23 10.81
N ARG A 275 6.76 -8.81 11.95
CA ARG A 275 6.88 -8.07 13.22
C ARG A 275 7.97 -7.01 13.14
N ASN A 276 9.12 -7.34 12.55
CA ASN A 276 10.23 -6.40 12.40
C ASN A 276 9.84 -5.24 11.48
N MET A 277 9.13 -5.49 10.38
CA MET A 277 8.61 -4.43 9.51
C MET A 277 7.63 -3.50 10.24
N VAL A 278 6.72 -4.06 11.04
CA VAL A 278 5.81 -3.23 11.88
C VAL A 278 6.60 -2.42 12.90
N ALA A 279 7.59 -3.01 13.55
CA ALA A 279 8.43 -2.31 14.53
C ALA A 279 9.27 -1.20 13.88
N ALA A 280 9.83 -1.44 12.69
CA ALA A 280 10.61 -0.47 11.94
C ALA A 280 9.74 0.69 11.42
N ALA A 281 8.53 0.40 10.92
CA ALA A 281 7.57 1.43 10.54
C ALA A 281 7.19 2.31 11.74
N ARG A 282 6.98 1.71 12.92
CA ARG A 282 6.73 2.47 14.16
C ARG A 282 7.93 3.31 14.59
N ALA A 283 9.14 2.79 14.48
CA ALA A 283 10.34 3.53 14.89
C ALA A 283 10.58 4.83 14.10
N GLN A 284 9.96 4.99 12.92
CA GLN A 284 10.05 6.22 12.13
C GLN A 284 9.24 7.37 12.69
N THR A 285 8.32 7.14 13.64
CA THR A 285 7.57 8.25 14.24
C THR A 285 8.26 8.71 15.52
N LEU A 286 8.60 10.00 15.58
CA LEU A 286 9.43 10.61 16.62
C LEU A 286 8.70 10.78 17.97
N VAL A 287 7.50 10.24 18.11
CA VAL A 287 6.60 10.51 19.24
C VAL A 287 6.90 9.54 20.39
N TRP A 288 7.32 10.05 21.54
CA TRP A 288 7.64 9.29 22.75
C TRP A 288 6.39 8.73 23.50
N GLU A 289 5.20 8.73 22.87
CA GLU A 289 3.90 8.36 23.46
C GLU A 289 3.42 6.95 23.07
N PHE A 290 4.35 6.05 22.72
CA PHE A 290 4.05 4.69 22.22
C PHE A 290 3.41 3.71 23.20
N ASP A 291 3.30 4.03 24.49
CA ASP A 291 2.68 3.10 25.45
C ASP A 291 1.15 3.02 25.28
N SER A 292 0.52 3.86 24.45
CA SER A 292 -0.94 3.88 24.23
C SER A 292 -1.42 3.71 22.78
N THR A 293 -0.54 3.49 21.79
CA THR A 293 -0.88 3.63 20.35
C THR A 293 -0.78 2.34 19.52
N THR A 294 -0.69 1.17 20.14
CA THR A 294 -0.96 -0.09 19.42
C THR A 294 -2.39 -0.05 18.86
N PRO A 295 -2.63 -0.44 17.59
CA PRO A 295 -3.99 -0.68 17.13
C PRO A 295 -4.68 -1.63 18.10
N GLU A 296 -5.99 -1.48 18.28
CA GLU A 296 -6.77 -2.24 19.26
C GLU A 296 -6.53 -3.76 19.14
N ILE A 297 -6.11 -4.23 17.95
CA ILE A 297 -5.75 -5.61 17.65
C ILE A 297 -4.41 -5.66 16.87
N PRO A 298 -3.36 -6.34 17.39
CA PRO A 298 -2.11 -6.58 16.67
C PRO A 298 -2.34 -7.33 15.34
N GLY A 299 -1.67 -6.90 14.26
CA GLY A 299 -1.78 -7.51 12.93
C GLY A 299 -2.82 -6.86 11.99
N ASP A 300 -3.46 -5.78 12.44
CA ASP A 300 -4.34 -4.92 11.64
C ASP A 300 -3.61 -3.71 11.03
N GLU A 301 -2.29 -3.58 11.23
CA GLU A 301 -1.47 -2.54 10.61
C GLU A 301 -1.43 -2.70 9.08
N LEU A 302 -1.47 -1.58 8.35
CA LEU A 302 -1.38 -1.61 6.89
C LEU A 302 -0.13 -2.33 6.38
N VAL A 303 1.02 -2.14 7.05
CA VAL A 303 2.29 -2.84 6.73
C VAL A 303 2.13 -4.36 6.79
N SER A 304 1.44 -4.89 7.81
CA SER A 304 1.15 -6.32 7.94
C SER A 304 0.29 -6.82 6.77
N TRP A 305 -0.74 -6.06 6.38
CA TRP A 305 -1.59 -6.40 5.23
C TRP A 305 -0.84 -6.37 3.91
N LEU A 306 0.01 -5.37 3.70
CA LEU A 306 0.86 -5.24 2.51
C LEU A 306 1.86 -6.39 2.41
N ALA A 307 2.58 -6.71 3.49
CA ALA A 307 3.53 -7.83 3.53
C ALA A 307 2.88 -9.18 3.19
N ARG A 308 1.71 -9.45 3.78
CA ARG A 308 0.93 -10.66 3.50
C ARG A 308 0.43 -10.69 2.04
N ASP A 309 -0.01 -9.54 1.52
CA ASP A 309 -0.45 -9.43 0.12
C ASP A 309 0.65 -9.70 -0.89
N LEU A 310 1.85 -9.15 -0.61
CA LEU A 310 3.04 -9.35 -1.42
C LEU A 310 3.37 -10.84 -1.50
N LEU A 311 3.44 -11.50 -0.34
CA LEU A 311 3.75 -12.92 -0.26
C LEU A 311 2.68 -13.77 -0.96
N GLU A 312 1.39 -13.52 -0.71
CA GLU A 312 0.30 -14.27 -1.35
C GLU A 312 0.31 -14.11 -2.87
N THR A 313 0.57 -12.90 -3.37
CA THR A 313 0.67 -12.62 -4.81
C THR A 313 1.82 -13.39 -5.45
N ILE A 314 3.00 -13.37 -4.82
CA ILE A 314 4.19 -14.11 -5.28
C ILE A 314 3.94 -15.62 -5.26
N LEU A 315 3.43 -16.14 -4.15
CA LEU A 315 3.12 -17.57 -4.01
C LEU A 315 2.11 -18.03 -5.04
N THR A 316 1.03 -17.28 -5.25
CA THR A 316 0.01 -17.59 -6.27
C THR A 316 0.63 -17.61 -7.67
N LYS A 317 1.56 -16.69 -7.98
CA LYS A 317 2.24 -16.64 -9.28
C LYS A 317 3.12 -17.87 -9.55
N ILE A 318 3.85 -18.36 -8.55
CA ILE A 318 4.78 -19.49 -8.72
C ILE A 318 4.12 -20.86 -8.56
N THR A 319 3.09 -20.97 -7.72
CA THR A 319 2.38 -22.23 -7.46
C THR A 319 1.15 -22.42 -8.33
N GLY A 320 0.60 -21.33 -8.88
CA GLY A 320 -0.61 -21.33 -9.70
C GLY A 320 -1.91 -21.30 -8.91
N ALA A 321 -1.89 -21.33 -7.57
CA ALA A 321 -3.09 -21.29 -6.75
C ALA A 321 -2.87 -20.59 -5.39
N PRO A 322 -3.85 -19.78 -4.92
CA PRO A 322 -3.77 -19.13 -3.63
C PRO A 322 -3.71 -20.14 -2.48
N GLY A 323 -2.98 -19.79 -1.42
CA GLY A 323 -2.79 -20.64 -0.22
C GLY A 323 -1.92 -21.87 -0.42
N THR A 324 -1.33 -22.06 -1.61
CA THR A 324 -0.42 -23.18 -1.87
C THR A 324 1.01 -22.79 -1.45
N PRO A 325 1.66 -23.57 -0.56
CA PRO A 325 3.03 -23.29 -0.13
C PRO A 325 4.03 -23.56 -1.26
N PRO A 326 5.23 -22.96 -1.20
CA PRO A 326 6.30 -23.30 -2.13
C PRO A 326 6.78 -24.75 -1.89
N THR A 327 7.33 -25.37 -2.93
CA THR A 327 7.95 -26.70 -2.84
C THR A 327 9.29 -26.65 -2.10
N LEU A 328 10.10 -25.62 -2.38
CA LEU A 328 11.38 -25.36 -1.70
C LEU A 328 11.52 -23.86 -1.42
N ALA A 329 12.30 -23.52 -0.42
CA ALA A 329 12.66 -22.14 -0.10
C ALA A 329 14.13 -22.05 0.30
N TYR A 330 14.79 -20.98 -0.13
CA TYR A 330 16.17 -20.68 0.23
C TYR A 330 16.28 -19.20 0.60
N ALA A 331 17.14 -18.86 1.56
CA ALA A 331 17.25 -17.49 2.04
C ALA A 331 18.67 -17.11 2.45
N LYS A 332 18.93 -15.80 2.42
CA LYS A 332 20.04 -15.13 3.09
C LYS A 332 19.50 -13.96 3.90
N ASN A 333 20.02 -13.75 5.12
CA ASN A 333 19.64 -12.64 6.00
C ASN A 333 18.12 -12.52 6.22
N LEU A 334 17.50 -13.64 6.60
CA LEU A 334 16.11 -13.69 7.09
C LEU A 334 16.11 -14.20 8.53
N PRO A 335 15.38 -13.58 9.47
CA PRO A 335 14.42 -12.47 9.33
C PRO A 335 15.02 -11.11 8.94
N LEU A 336 14.18 -10.16 8.49
CA LEU A 336 14.60 -8.86 7.92
C LEU A 336 15.18 -7.82 8.91
N GLU A 337 15.65 -8.23 10.09
CA GLU A 337 16.19 -7.28 11.08
C GLU A 337 17.39 -6.49 10.53
N SER A 338 18.37 -7.17 9.93
CA SER A 338 19.58 -6.54 9.38
C SER A 338 19.32 -5.66 8.15
N VAL A 339 18.27 -5.95 7.37
CA VAL A 339 17.84 -5.06 6.30
C VAL A 339 17.28 -3.80 6.88
N LEU A 340 16.35 -3.90 7.85
CA LEU A 340 15.67 -2.75 8.42
C LEU A 340 16.61 -1.86 9.27
N SER A 341 17.76 -2.38 9.71
CA SER A 341 18.84 -1.61 10.35
C SER A 341 19.85 -1.02 9.37
N GLY A 342 19.78 -1.35 8.08
CA GLY A 342 20.71 -0.89 7.04
C GLY A 342 22.07 -1.59 7.09
N GLU A 343 22.13 -2.77 7.70
CA GLU A 343 23.38 -3.51 7.92
C GLU A 343 23.65 -4.53 6.81
N ALA A 344 22.62 -5.05 6.14
CA ALA A 344 22.76 -6.03 5.06
C ALA A 344 21.53 -6.11 4.15
N ASP A 345 21.70 -6.61 2.94
CA ASP A 345 20.60 -7.00 2.05
C ASP A 345 20.07 -8.40 2.39
N SER A 346 18.80 -8.66 2.07
CA SER A 346 18.16 -9.97 2.20
C SER A 346 17.75 -10.52 0.85
N CYS A 347 17.80 -11.84 0.73
CA CYS A 347 17.34 -12.53 -0.46
C CYS A 347 16.51 -13.76 -0.08
N LEU A 348 15.36 -13.92 -0.71
CA LEU A 348 14.47 -15.07 -0.55
C LEU A 348 14.14 -15.65 -1.93
N LEU A 349 14.54 -16.91 -2.15
CA LEU A 349 14.16 -17.70 -3.30
C LEU A 349 13.03 -18.66 -2.93
N LEU A 350 11.90 -18.53 -3.59
CA LEU A 350 10.76 -19.42 -3.48
C LEU A 350 10.62 -20.25 -4.76
N VAL A 351 10.47 -21.57 -4.61
CA VAL A 351 10.42 -22.52 -5.73
C VAL A 351 9.09 -23.24 -5.75
N GLY A 352 8.33 -23.09 -6.83
CA GLY A 352 7.13 -23.86 -7.14
C GLY A 352 7.43 -25.08 -8.01
N ALA A 353 6.39 -25.68 -8.61
CA ALA A 353 6.55 -26.90 -9.40
C ALA A 353 7.33 -26.71 -10.72
N GLY A 354 7.34 -25.50 -11.28
CA GLY A 354 8.06 -25.17 -12.53
C GLY A 354 8.43 -23.69 -12.64
N ARG A 355 8.33 -22.95 -11.54
CA ARG A 355 8.55 -21.50 -11.48
C ARG A 355 9.29 -21.14 -10.21
N THR A 356 10.09 -20.10 -10.30
CA THR A 356 10.77 -19.49 -9.15
C THR A 356 10.34 -18.04 -8.99
N ALA A 357 10.44 -17.55 -7.75
CA ALA A 357 10.47 -16.13 -7.44
C ALA A 357 11.70 -15.85 -6.60
N LEU A 358 12.54 -14.92 -7.05
CA LEU A 358 13.64 -14.36 -6.29
C LEU A 358 13.21 -12.98 -5.78
N ILE A 359 13.27 -12.79 -4.47
CA ILE A 359 12.91 -11.54 -3.80
C ILE A 359 14.17 -10.99 -3.19
N HIS A 360 14.66 -9.87 -3.71
CA HIS A 360 15.77 -9.13 -3.16
C HIS A 360 15.24 -7.92 -2.39
N ILE A 361 15.71 -7.74 -1.16
CA ILE A 361 15.27 -6.66 -0.27
C ILE A 361 16.51 -5.95 0.25
N SER A 362 16.61 -4.67 -0.05
CA SER A 362 17.74 -3.81 0.31
C SER A 362 17.19 -2.53 0.93
N GLY A 363 18.00 -1.80 1.69
CA GLY A 363 17.64 -0.45 2.11
C GLY A 363 18.82 0.47 2.32
#